data_AF-A0A7X9IJ60-F1
#
_entry.id   AF-A0A7X9IJ60-F1
#
_cell.length_a   1.000
_cell.length_b   1.000
_cell.length_c   1.000
_cell.angle_alpha   90.00
_cell.angle_beta   90.00
_cell.angle_gamma   90.00
#
_symmetry.space_group_name_H-M   'P 1'
#
loop_
_entity.id
_entity.type
_entity.pdbx_description
1 polymer ?
#
loop_
_entity_poly.entity_id
_entity_poly.type
_entity_poly.pdbx_seq_one_letter_code
_entity_poly.pdbx_strand_id
1 'polypeptide(L)'
;MNCDRIEVLPKLVRVKKLLDSRYPCGEKPQSWDERIAGFDTILCDDGRTICLHSDGGQSPPKEGWLIVVSRGDEIKTYKWTLYGMSLSD
;
A
#
# COMPACT_ATOMS: atom_id res chain seq x y z
N MET A 1 13.53 7.98 0.95
CA MET A 1 12.67 6.94 0.32
C MET A 1 12.36 7.40 -1.11
N ASN A 2 12.78 6.66 -2.13
CA ASN A 2 12.50 7.02 -3.53
C ASN A 2 11.20 6.34 -3.97
N CYS A 3 10.09 7.08 -3.93
CA CYS A 3 8.81 6.61 -4.48
C CYS A 3 8.58 7.22 -5.86
N ASP A 4 8.11 6.37 -6.76
CA ASP A 4 7.74 6.68 -8.12
C ASP A 4 6.40 7.39 -8.17
N ARG A 5 6.22 8.20 -9.22
CA ARG A 5 4.97 8.88 -9.49
C ARG A 5 4.10 8.05 -10.43
N ILE A 6 2.83 7.96 -10.10
CA ILE A 6 1.75 7.49 -10.98
C ILE A 6 1.13 8.71 -11.66
N GLU A 7 1.18 8.74 -12.99
CA GLU A 7 0.73 9.89 -13.78
C GLU A 7 -0.79 9.96 -13.95
N VAL A 8 -1.46 8.80 -14.05
CA VAL A 8 -2.90 8.67 -14.26
C VAL A 8 -3.54 8.00 -13.06
N LEU A 9 -4.55 8.64 -12.46
CA LEU A 9 -5.28 8.17 -11.29
C LEU A 9 -6.80 8.33 -11.51
N PRO A 10 -7.65 7.46 -10.93
CA PRO A 10 -7.28 6.29 -10.13
C PRO A 10 -6.64 5.19 -11.01
N LYS A 11 -5.76 4.37 -10.42
CA LYS A 11 -5.10 3.27 -11.12
C LYS A 11 -5.25 1.98 -10.32
N LEU A 12 -5.53 0.87 -10.99
CA LEU A 12 -5.39 -0.45 -10.40
C LEU A 12 -3.92 -0.88 -10.48
N VAL A 13 -3.34 -1.30 -9.37
CA VAL A 13 -1.98 -1.86 -9.31
C VAL A 13 -1.99 -3.17 -8.55
N ARG A 14 -1.08 -4.08 -8.92
CA ARG A 14 -0.85 -5.32 -8.18
C ARG A 14 0.35 -5.15 -7.26
N VAL A 15 0.18 -5.53 -6.01
CA VAL A 15 1.27 -5.56 -5.02
C VAL A 15 2.15 -6.77 -5.32
N LYS A 16 3.40 -6.52 -5.71
CA LYS A 16 4.41 -7.55 -5.84
C LYS A 16 5.10 -7.84 -4.51
N LYS A 17 5.37 -6.81 -3.70
CA LYS A 17 5.99 -6.99 -2.38
C LYS A 17 5.75 -5.78 -1.48
N LEU A 18 5.55 -6.03 -0.18
CA LEU A 18 5.65 -4.99 0.86
C LEU A 18 7.13 -4.76 1.18
N LEU A 19 7.63 -3.56 0.92
CA LEU A 19 9.03 -3.18 1.15
C LEU A 19 9.24 -2.59 2.54
N ASP A 20 8.30 -1.75 2.96
CA ASP A 20 8.30 -1.10 4.27
C ASP A 20 6.87 -0.95 4.75
N SER A 21 6.67 -0.94 6.06
CA SER A 21 5.35 -0.83 6.65
C SER A 21 5.34 0.10 7.85
N ARG A 22 4.18 0.72 8.08
CA ARG A 22 3.91 1.48 9.30
C ARG A 22 3.99 0.63 10.56
N TYR A 23 3.86 -0.69 10.46
CA TYR A 23 4.10 -1.62 11.56
C TYR A 23 5.50 -2.25 11.43
N PRO A 24 6.34 -2.24 12.48
CA PRO A 24 7.72 -2.75 12.41
C PRO A 24 7.87 -4.22 11.97
N CYS A 25 6.83 -5.03 12.16
CA CYS A 25 6.80 -6.45 11.76
C CYS A 25 6.03 -6.71 10.47
N GLY A 26 5.52 -5.66 9.80
CA GLY A 26 4.69 -5.79 8.60
C GLY A 26 3.30 -6.41 8.84
N GLU A 27 2.91 -6.63 10.09
CA GLU A 27 1.64 -7.22 10.46
C GLU A 27 0.79 -6.25 11.29
N LYS A 28 -0.53 -6.34 11.11
CA LYS A 28 -1.48 -5.51 11.85
C LYS A 28 -1.57 -5.98 13.31
N PRO A 29 -1.40 -5.10 14.31
CA PRO A 29 -1.60 -5.46 15.70
C PRO A 29 -3.01 -5.98 15.99
N GLN A 30 -3.11 -6.95 16.91
CA GLN A 30 -4.40 -7.48 17.36
C GLN A 30 -5.17 -6.43 18.16
N SER A 31 -4.49 -5.74 19.08
CA SER A 31 -5.05 -4.63 19.86
C SER A 31 -5.45 -3.48 18.94
N TRP A 32 -6.61 -2.87 19.19
CA TRP A 32 -7.05 -1.68 18.46
C TRP A 32 -6.25 -0.44 18.85
N ASP A 33 -5.83 -0.34 20.12
CA ASP A 33 -5.10 0.84 20.63
C ASP A 33 -3.69 0.96 20.04
N GLU A 34 -3.14 -0.15 19.54
CA GLU A 34 -1.83 -0.21 18.88
C GLU A 34 -1.90 0.09 17.38
N ARG A 35 -3.12 0.22 16.82
CA ARG A 35 -3.30 0.43 15.38
C ARG A 35 -3.14 1.89 15.03
N ILE A 36 -2.05 2.18 14.32
CA ILE A 36 -1.73 3.51 13.82
C ILE A 36 -2.00 3.63 12.32
N ALA A 37 -2.41 4.83 11.89
CA ALA A 37 -2.28 5.24 10.50
C ALA A 37 -0.82 5.55 10.18
N GLY A 38 -0.44 5.50 8.91
CA GLY A 38 0.92 5.77 8.50
C GLY A 38 1.18 5.39 7.06
N PHE A 39 2.44 5.11 6.75
CA PHE A 39 2.88 4.85 5.40
C PHE A 39 3.32 3.40 5.21
N ASP A 40 2.88 2.79 4.11
CA ASP A 40 3.37 1.50 3.64
C ASP A 40 4.02 1.71 2.26
N THR A 41 5.20 1.13 2.03
CA THR A 41 5.89 1.20 0.73
C THR A 41 5.79 -0.15 0.05
N ILE A 42 5.31 -0.17 -1.19
CA ILE A 42 5.17 -1.40 -1.97
C ILE A 42 5.98 -1.34 -3.27
N LEU A 43 6.42 -2.51 -3.70
CA LEU A 43 6.83 -2.78 -5.07
C LEU A 43 5.61 -3.27 -5.86
N CYS A 44 5.34 -2.66 -7.00
CA CYS A 44 4.30 -3.09 -7.95
C CYS A 44 4.85 -4.16 -8.91
N ASP A 45 3.95 -4.91 -9.56
CA ASP A 45 4.31 -5.89 -10.59
C ASP A 45 4.99 -5.26 -11.80
N ASP A 46 4.63 -4.03 -12.16
CA ASP A 46 5.27 -3.23 -13.20
C ASP A 46 6.62 -2.60 -12.81
N GLY A 47 7.15 -2.96 -11.63
CA GLY A 47 8.47 -2.55 -11.16
C GLY A 47 8.51 -1.22 -10.42
N ARG A 48 7.40 -0.48 -10.35
CA ARG A 48 7.35 0.81 -9.63
C ARG A 48 7.30 0.62 -8.12
N THR A 49 8.00 1.49 -7.40
CA THR A 49 7.90 1.58 -5.94
C THR A 49 7.01 2.75 -5.55
N ILE A 50 5.94 2.54 -4.79
CA ILE A 50 5.02 3.62 -4.41
C ILE A 50 4.76 3.65 -2.90
N CYS A 51 4.52 4.84 -2.37
CA CYS A 51 4.16 5.07 -0.97
C CYS A 51 2.64 5.19 -0.84
N LEU A 52 2.08 4.39 0.05
CA LEU A 52 0.66 4.35 0.35
C LEU A 52 0.42 4.98 1.72
N HIS A 53 -0.55 5.89 1.80
CA HIS A 53 -1.09 6.29 3.09
C HIS A 53 -2.17 5.28 3.49
N SER A 54 -1.93 4.58 4.59
CA SER A 54 -2.81 3.53 5.09
C SER A 54 -3.38 3.89 6.44
N ASP A 55 -4.69 3.69 6.58
CA ASP A 55 -5.41 3.95 7.82
C ASP A 55 -5.17 2.84 8.85
N GLY A 56 -5.25 3.17 10.15
CA GLY A 56 -4.99 2.19 11.22
C GLY A 56 -5.90 0.95 11.19
N GLY A 57 -7.11 1.05 10.65
CA GLY A 57 -8.02 -0.10 10.48
C GLY A 57 -7.59 -1.08 9.38
N GLN A 58 -6.84 -0.61 8.39
CA GLN A 58 -6.45 -1.40 7.22
C GLN A 58 -5.36 -2.39 7.59
N SER A 59 -5.36 -3.58 6.99
CA SER A 59 -4.18 -4.43 7.08
C SER A 59 -3.09 -3.90 6.13
N PRO A 60 -1.79 -4.05 6.45
CA PRO A 60 -0.72 -3.75 5.49
C PRO A 60 -0.95 -4.47 4.16
N PRO A 61 -0.65 -3.83 3.01
CA PRO A 61 -0.76 -4.46 1.71
C PRO A 61 0.05 -5.75 1.64
N LYS A 62 -0.56 -6.84 1.13
CA LYS A 62 0.13 -8.13 0.96
C LYS A 62 0.37 -8.43 -0.52
N GLU A 63 1.37 -9.25 -0.78
CA GLU A 63 1.68 -9.75 -2.12
C GLU A 63 0.45 -10.38 -2.78
N GLY A 64 0.26 -10.13 -4.07
CA GLY A 64 -0.89 -10.59 -4.86
C GLY A 64 -2.14 -9.73 -4.74
N TRP A 65 -2.18 -8.75 -3.82
CA TRP A 65 -3.33 -7.85 -3.72
C TRP A 65 -3.44 -6.93 -4.92
N LEU A 66 -4.67 -6.75 -5.39
CA LEU A 66 -5.05 -5.73 -6.36
C LEU A 66 -5.63 -4.56 -5.59
N ILE A 67 -4.98 -3.39 -5.69
CA ILE A 67 -5.40 -2.19 -4.98
C ILE A 67 -5.67 -1.06 -5.99
N VAL A 68 -6.73 -0.30 -5.74
CA VAL A 68 -6.97 0.95 -6.46
C VAL A 68 -6.25 2.06 -5.73
N VAL A 69 -5.30 2.70 -6.40
CA VAL A 69 -4.57 3.86 -5.89
C VAL A 69 -5.15 5.15 -6.44
N SER A 70 -5.30 6.14 -5.58
CA SER A 70 -5.86 7.46 -5.87
C SER A 70 -4.98 8.55 -5.24
N ARG A 71 -5.25 9.80 -5.59
CA ARG A 71 -4.44 10.94 -5.14
C ARG A 71 -4.48 11.03 -3.61
N GLY A 72 -3.31 10.96 -2.97
CA GLY A 72 -3.15 11.27 -1.55
C GLY A 72 -3.04 12.77 -1.31
N ASP A 73 -2.93 13.14 -0.03
CA ASP A 73 -2.92 14.54 0.41
C ASP A 73 -1.52 15.18 0.33
N GLU A 74 -0.48 14.34 0.20
CA GLU A 74 0.92 14.74 0.10
C GLU A 74 1.54 14.36 -1.26
N ILE A 75 2.68 14.96 -1.59
CA ILE A 75 3.38 14.71 -2.85
C ILE A 75 3.95 13.28 -2.83
N LYS A 76 3.55 12.47 -3.83
CA LYS A 76 3.98 11.06 -4.04
C LYS A 76 3.47 10.05 -3.00
N THR A 77 2.43 10.39 -2.28
CA THR A 77 1.67 9.45 -1.44
C THR A 77 0.30 9.21 -2.04
N TYR A 78 -0.16 7.97 -1.94
CA TYR A 78 -1.41 7.52 -2.54
C TYR A 78 -2.36 6.99 -1.47
N LYS A 79 -3.63 7.39 -1.55
CA LYS A 79 -4.71 6.68 -0.86
C LYS A 79 -4.99 5.40 -1.63
N TRP A 80 -5.35 4.33 -0.92
CA TRP A 80 -5.62 3.06 -1.58
C TRP A 80 -6.80 2.32 -0.98
N THR A 81 -7.38 1.43 -1.78
CA THR A 81 -8.46 0.54 -1.37
C THR A 81 -8.22 -0.84 -1.96
N LEU A 82 -8.40 -1.88 -1.15
CA LEU A 82 -8.34 -3.25 -1.63
C LEU A 82 -9.49 -3.50 -2.61
N TYR A 83 -9.14 -3.91 -3.83
CA TYR A 83 -10.12 -4.26 -4.87
C TYR A 83 -10.30 -5.77 -4.99
N GLY A 84 -9.21 -6.54 -4.84
CA GLY A 84 -9.27 -7.99 -4.91
C GLY A 84 -7.95 -8.65 -4.55
N MET A 85 -7.95 -9.97 -4.56
CA MET A 85 -6.76 -10.79 -4.32
C MET A 85 -6.59 -11.71 -5.53
N SER A 86 -5.45 -11.61 -6.21
CA SER A 86 -5.05 -12.59 -7.21
C SER A 86 -4.20 -13.64 -6.53
N LEU A 87 -4.48 -14.91 -6.79
CA LEU A 87 -3.47 -15.94 -6.56
C LEU A 87 -2.32 -15.66 -7.53
N SER A 88 -1.09 -15.80 -7.06
CA SER A 88 0.10 -15.83 -7.92
C SER A 88 0.05 -17.16 -8.69
N ASP A 89 0.14 -17.11 -10.02
CA ASP A 89 0.44 -18.29 -10.84
C ASP A 89 1.90 -18.72 -10.62
#